data_AF-A0A7W9INR0-F1
#
_entry.id   AF-A0A7W9INR0-F1
#
_cell.length_a   1.000
_cell.length_b   1.000
_cell.length_c   1.000
_cell.angle_alpha   90.00
_cell.angle_beta   90.00
_cell.angle_gamma   90.00
#
_symmetry.space_group_name_H-M   'P 1'
#
loop_
_entity.id
_entity.type
_entity.pdbx_description
1 polymer ?
#
loop_
_entity_poly.entity_id
_entity_poly.type
_entity_poly.pdbx_seq_one_letter_code
_entity_poly.pdbx_strand_id
1 'polypeptide(L)'
;MAIVESRTGAHLDDDWFDQPQPAVFIDKPISSDLPPIGFWHHEPDLDARIRLAPEHIRRALLARVVHEMAIRFEHDTVPEVTEALEAAHEGRPFDEAAVNAMNTVHESLGEHWDGQFYAEREQGDWQWSRWVAANAIRHSLWSLKEDARCLDGLTYARAALSEKWPAFKERLHELATINLY
;
A
#
# COMPACT_ATOMS: atom_id res chain seq x y z
N MET A 1 11.63 12.55 29.08
CA MET A 1 11.98 11.12 29.15
C MET A 1 10.91 10.21 28.58
N ALA A 2 9.70 10.16 29.13
CA ALA A 2 8.69 9.15 28.81
C ALA A 2 8.28 8.96 27.31
N ILE A 3 8.43 9.97 26.45
CA ILE A 3 7.99 9.88 25.04
C ILE A 3 8.97 9.09 24.17
N VAL A 4 10.29 9.25 24.38
CA VAL A 4 11.31 8.55 23.58
C VAL A 4 11.37 7.08 23.98
N GLU A 5 11.34 6.81 25.29
CA GLU A 5 11.39 5.45 25.83
C GLU A 5 10.14 4.64 25.45
N SER A 6 8.94 5.25 25.51
CA SER A 6 7.70 4.55 25.12
C SER A 6 7.59 4.26 23.62
N ARG A 7 8.26 5.02 22.76
CA ARG A 7 8.21 4.84 21.30
C ARG A 7 9.32 3.96 20.74
N THR A 8 10.47 3.91 21.39
CA THR A 8 11.67 3.22 20.87
C THR A 8 12.07 2.00 21.69
N GLY A 9 11.58 1.86 22.93
CA GLY A 9 12.01 0.82 23.86
C GLY A 9 13.43 1.01 24.40
N ALA A 10 14.12 2.08 23.99
CA ALA A 10 15.42 2.45 24.55
C ALA A 10 15.21 3.13 25.90
N HIS A 11 15.85 2.59 26.95
CA HIS A 11 15.91 3.25 28.26
C HIS A 11 17.07 4.25 28.23
N LEU A 12 16.77 5.51 28.53
CA LEU A 12 17.79 6.56 28.62
C LEU A 12 18.09 6.74 30.10
N ASP A 13 19.28 6.33 30.52
CA ASP A 13 19.76 6.56 31.89
C ASP A 13 20.10 8.04 32.11
N ASP A 14 20.12 8.48 33.36
CA ASP A 14 20.43 9.87 33.70
C ASP A 14 21.84 10.27 33.21
N ASP A 15 22.76 9.30 33.18
CA ASP A 15 24.14 9.42 32.69
C ASP A 15 24.22 9.72 31.18
N TRP A 16 23.16 9.43 30.41
CA TRP A 16 23.08 9.71 28.98
C TRP A 16 23.15 11.22 28.69
N PHE A 17 22.64 12.06 29.59
CA PHE A 17 22.64 13.52 29.43
C PHE A 17 23.99 14.16 29.73
N ASP A 18 24.83 13.50 30.52
CA ASP A 18 26.14 14.00 30.95
C ASP A 18 27.28 13.62 30.00
N GLN A 19 27.00 12.78 28.99
CA GLN A 19 27.97 12.36 27.99
C GLN A 19 27.78 13.10 26.67
N PRO A 20 28.86 13.56 25.99
CA PRO A 20 28.77 14.12 24.66
C PRO A 20 28.29 13.03 23.68
N GLN A 21 27.02 13.10 23.31
CA GLN A 21 26.45 12.20 22.33
C GLN A 21 27.02 12.52 20.94
N PRO A 22 27.35 11.51 20.11
CA PRO A 22 27.61 11.75 18.71
C PRO A 22 26.35 12.35 18.09
N ALA A 23 26.36 13.66 17.88
CA ALA A 23 25.31 14.36 17.16
C ALA A 23 25.39 13.89 15.70
N VAL A 24 24.51 12.96 15.31
CA VAL A 24 24.28 12.65 13.91
C VAL A 24 23.51 13.82 13.33
N PHE A 25 24.24 14.78 12.76
CA PHE A 25 23.66 15.74 11.84
C PHE A 25 23.22 14.95 10.61
N ILE A 26 21.93 14.60 10.57
CA ILE A 26 21.31 14.22 9.31
C ILE A 26 21.29 15.50 8.50
N ASP A 27 22.26 15.66 7.60
CA ASP A 27 22.22 16.71 6.58
C ASP A 27 20.81 16.71 5.99
N LYS A 28 20.20 17.90 5.93
CA LYS A 28 18.88 18.06 5.33
C LYS A 28 18.96 17.38 3.95
N PRO A 29 18.22 16.28 3.70
CA PRO A 29 18.39 15.56 2.46
C PRO A 29 18.22 16.55 1.32
N ILE A 30 19.13 16.53 0.35
CA ILE A 30 18.97 17.28 -0.90
C ILE A 30 17.77 16.66 -1.60
N SER A 31 16.56 17.05 -1.22
CA SER A 31 15.39 16.80 -2.04
C SER A 31 15.20 18.06 -2.87
N SER A 32 15.44 17.95 -4.17
CA SER A 32 14.51 18.59 -5.11
C SER A 32 13.09 18.31 -4.62
N ASP A 33 12.14 19.24 -4.78
CA ASP A 33 10.72 19.03 -4.50
C ASP A 33 10.18 17.87 -5.35
N LEU A 34 10.53 16.64 -4.97
CA LEU A 34 10.01 15.43 -5.58
C LEU A 34 8.57 15.38 -5.12
N PRO A 35 7.63 15.21 -6.06
CA PRO A 35 6.25 15.03 -5.68
C PRO A 35 6.18 13.87 -4.69
N PRO A 36 5.31 13.97 -3.67
CA PRO A 36 5.17 12.92 -2.68
C PRO A 36 4.71 11.62 -3.34
N ILE A 37 5.67 10.72 -3.62
CA ILE A 37 5.42 9.45 -4.29
C ILE A 37 5.52 8.28 -3.32
N GLY A 38 4.51 7.41 -3.38
CA GLY A 38 4.47 6.16 -2.63
C GLY A 38 3.77 6.24 -1.27
N PHE A 39 3.45 5.06 -0.75
CA PHE A 39 2.59 4.91 0.42
C PHE A 39 3.22 5.49 1.69
N TRP A 40 4.52 5.31 1.86
CA TRP A 40 5.32 5.83 2.98
C TRP A 40 5.20 7.35 3.16
N HIS A 41 4.99 8.11 2.09
CA HIS A 41 4.84 9.56 2.20
C HIS A 41 3.51 9.93 2.86
N HIS A 42 2.44 9.21 2.52
CA HIS A 42 1.09 9.53 2.98
C HIS A 42 0.73 8.87 4.31
N GLU A 43 1.26 7.69 4.59
CA GLU A 43 0.94 6.88 5.77
C GLU A 43 2.22 6.20 6.31
N PRO A 44 3.23 6.97 6.76
CA PRO A 44 4.56 6.44 7.12
C PRO A 44 4.50 5.37 8.21
N ASP A 45 3.66 5.57 9.23
CA ASP A 45 3.52 4.64 10.35
C ASP A 45 2.91 3.30 9.90
N LEU A 46 1.93 3.34 9.00
CA LEU A 46 1.30 2.13 8.47
C LEU A 46 2.23 1.41 7.48
N ASP A 47 2.92 2.15 6.61
CA ASP A 47 3.94 1.58 5.71
C ASP A 47 5.00 0.82 6.50
N ALA A 48 5.58 1.44 7.54
CA ALA A 48 6.58 0.81 8.39
C ALA A 48 6.06 -0.47 9.07
N ARG A 49 4.84 -0.42 9.63
CA ARG A 49 4.20 -1.59 10.25
C ARG A 49 4.01 -2.74 9.26
N ILE A 50 3.51 -2.45 8.05
CA ILE A 50 3.30 -3.47 7.02
C ILE A 50 4.63 -4.08 6.59
N ARG A 51 5.68 -3.26 6.38
CA ARG A 51 7.01 -3.77 6.00
C ARG A 51 7.62 -4.69 7.06
N LEU A 52 7.40 -4.39 8.33
CA LEU A 52 7.90 -5.20 9.46
C LEU A 52 7.03 -6.43 9.76
N ALA A 53 5.78 -6.46 9.26
CA ALA A 53 4.89 -7.59 9.48
C ALA A 53 5.41 -8.87 8.82
N PRO A 54 5.12 -10.07 9.36
CA PRO A 54 5.43 -11.34 8.72
C PRO A 54 4.88 -11.45 7.28
N GLU A 55 5.53 -12.24 6.42
CA GLU A 55 5.12 -12.34 5.01
C GLU A 55 3.65 -12.72 4.83
N HIS A 56 3.14 -13.70 5.57
CA HIS A 56 1.74 -14.12 5.49
C HIS A 56 0.76 -12.97 5.81
N ILE A 57 1.14 -12.03 6.68
CA ILE A 57 0.35 -10.83 6.98
C ILE A 57 0.40 -9.83 5.84
N ARG A 58 1.59 -9.60 5.25
CA ARG A 58 1.70 -8.74 4.06
C ARG A 58 0.87 -9.30 2.90
N ARG A 59 0.91 -10.62 2.68
CA ARG A 59 0.08 -11.29 1.67
C ARG A 59 -1.41 -11.10 1.96
N ALA A 60 -1.85 -11.33 3.20
CA ALA A 60 -3.26 -11.12 3.58
C ALA A 60 -3.73 -9.67 3.37
N LEU A 61 -2.88 -8.68 3.71
CA LEU A 61 -3.17 -7.27 3.49
C LEU A 61 -3.29 -6.93 2.00
N LEU A 62 -2.36 -7.38 1.16
CA LEU A 62 -2.42 -7.15 -0.27
C LEU A 62 -3.63 -7.85 -0.91
N ALA A 63 -3.94 -9.08 -0.50
CA ALA A 63 -5.15 -9.78 -0.94
C ALA A 63 -6.41 -9.00 -0.53
N ARG A 64 -6.42 -8.40 0.67
CA ARG A 64 -7.51 -7.53 1.12
C ARG A 64 -7.65 -6.27 0.25
N VAL A 65 -6.54 -5.67 -0.17
CA VAL A 65 -6.54 -4.54 -1.13
C VAL A 65 -7.15 -4.96 -2.45
N VAL A 66 -6.68 -6.07 -3.03
CA VAL A 66 -7.22 -6.60 -4.30
C VAL A 66 -8.72 -6.82 -4.19
N HIS A 67 -9.17 -7.50 -3.13
CA HIS A 67 -10.58 -7.80 -2.91
C HIS A 67 -11.45 -6.55 -2.77
N GLU A 68 -11.04 -5.59 -1.93
CA GLU A 68 -11.80 -4.34 -1.76
C GLU A 68 -11.86 -3.54 -3.06
N MET A 69 -10.76 -3.44 -3.79
CA MET A 69 -10.74 -2.71 -5.06
C MET A 69 -11.59 -3.42 -6.12
N ALA A 70 -11.53 -4.75 -6.19
CA ALA A 70 -12.27 -5.55 -7.15
C ALA A 70 -13.77 -5.39 -6.96
N ILE A 71 -14.28 -5.62 -5.75
CA ILE A 71 -15.71 -5.51 -5.45
C ILE A 71 -16.18 -4.07 -5.59
N ARG A 72 -15.45 -3.11 -5.00
CA ARG A 72 -15.93 -1.74 -4.93
C ARG A 72 -16.01 -1.07 -6.29
N PHE A 73 -15.09 -1.40 -7.20
CA PHE A 73 -14.95 -0.76 -8.51
C PHE A 73 -15.36 -1.67 -9.68
N GLU A 74 -16.07 -2.77 -9.37
CA GLU A 74 -16.68 -3.71 -10.34
C GLU A 74 -15.66 -4.45 -11.22
N HIS A 75 -14.45 -4.69 -10.71
CA HIS A 75 -13.42 -5.51 -11.35
C HIS A 75 -13.46 -6.99 -10.92
N ASP A 76 -14.36 -7.35 -10.02
CA ASP A 76 -14.67 -8.75 -9.65
C ASP A 76 -15.28 -9.54 -10.81
N THR A 77 -15.78 -8.84 -11.83
CA THR A 77 -16.23 -9.44 -13.11
C THR A 77 -15.10 -10.00 -13.97
N VAL A 78 -13.83 -9.72 -13.62
CA VAL A 78 -12.65 -10.27 -14.29
C VAL A 78 -12.30 -11.64 -13.68
N PRO A 79 -12.50 -12.76 -14.39
CA PRO A 79 -12.35 -14.10 -13.82
C PRO A 79 -10.96 -14.35 -13.23
N GLU A 80 -9.92 -13.86 -13.89
CA GLU A 80 -8.53 -14.04 -13.49
C GLU A 80 -8.22 -13.36 -12.15
N VAL A 81 -8.88 -12.24 -11.84
CA VAL A 81 -8.75 -11.57 -10.52
C VAL A 81 -9.38 -12.39 -9.42
N THR A 82 -10.55 -12.96 -9.69
CA THR A 82 -11.25 -13.83 -8.74
C THR A 82 -10.45 -15.10 -8.48
N GLU A 83 -9.92 -15.75 -9.52
CA GLU A 83 -9.06 -16.92 -9.40
C GLU A 83 -7.77 -16.61 -8.62
N ALA A 84 -7.13 -15.47 -8.88
CA ALA A 84 -5.93 -15.06 -8.14
C ALA A 84 -6.22 -14.78 -6.65
N LEU A 85 -7.39 -14.22 -6.32
CA LEU A 85 -7.83 -14.04 -4.94
C LEU A 85 -8.05 -15.37 -4.21
N GLU A 86 -8.69 -16.33 -4.87
CA GLU A 86 -8.89 -17.68 -4.34
C GLU A 86 -7.54 -18.39 -4.11
N ALA A 87 -6.64 -18.34 -5.10
CA ALA A 87 -5.30 -18.90 -4.98
C ALA A 87 -4.51 -18.25 -3.83
N ALA A 88 -4.56 -16.91 -3.72
CA ALA A 88 -3.90 -16.18 -2.65
C ALA A 88 -4.45 -16.55 -1.26
N HIS A 89 -5.77 -16.75 -1.15
CA HIS A 89 -6.42 -17.20 0.09
C HIS A 89 -6.00 -18.62 0.49
N GLU A 90 -5.87 -19.51 -0.49
CA GLU A 90 -5.45 -20.90 -0.27
C GLU A 90 -3.93 -21.06 -0.14
N GLY A 91 -3.16 -19.98 -0.23
CA GLY A 91 -1.70 -20.01 -0.21
C GLY A 91 -1.08 -20.72 -1.43
N ARG A 92 -1.83 -20.84 -2.53
CA ARG A 92 -1.36 -21.40 -3.78
C ARG A 92 -0.69 -20.33 -4.65
N PRO A 93 0.31 -20.70 -5.47
CA PRO A 93 0.79 -19.82 -6.52
C PRO A 93 -0.31 -19.59 -7.57
N PHE A 94 -0.30 -18.40 -8.17
CA PHE A 94 -1.11 -18.05 -9.34
C PHE A 94 -0.18 -17.49 -10.42
N ASP A 95 -0.64 -17.52 -11.68
CA ASP A 95 0.17 -17.12 -12.83
C ASP A 95 0.09 -15.61 -13.12
N GLU A 96 0.63 -15.18 -14.25
CA GLU A 96 0.58 -13.77 -14.68
C GLU A 96 -0.75 -13.37 -15.33
N ALA A 97 -1.68 -14.30 -15.53
CA ALA A 97 -2.93 -14.03 -16.25
C ALA A 97 -3.72 -12.92 -15.55
N ALA A 98 -3.82 -12.95 -14.22
CA ALA A 98 -4.51 -11.92 -13.45
C ALA A 98 -3.85 -10.54 -13.56
N VAL A 99 -2.51 -10.49 -13.56
CA VAL A 99 -1.77 -9.23 -13.74
C VAL A 99 -1.99 -8.68 -15.16
N ASN A 100 -1.95 -9.54 -16.18
CA ASN A 100 -2.14 -9.16 -17.58
C ASN A 100 -3.59 -8.76 -17.90
N ALA A 101 -4.57 -9.43 -17.30
CA ALA A 101 -5.97 -9.06 -17.40
C ALA A 101 -6.18 -7.65 -16.83
N MET A 102 -5.59 -7.36 -15.67
CA MET A 102 -5.69 -6.03 -15.05
C MET A 102 -4.87 -4.95 -15.75
N ASN A 103 -3.77 -5.30 -16.43
CA ASN A 103 -3.11 -4.40 -17.38
C ASN A 103 -4.09 -3.99 -18.50
N THR A 104 -4.75 -4.96 -19.13
CA THR A 104 -5.72 -4.70 -20.21
C THR A 104 -6.87 -3.80 -19.72
N VAL A 105 -7.43 -4.07 -18.54
CA VAL A 105 -8.48 -3.23 -17.94
C VAL A 105 -7.97 -1.81 -17.65
N HIS A 106 -6.77 -1.70 -17.08
CA HIS A 106 -6.15 -0.40 -16.78
C HIS A 106 -5.90 0.41 -18.07
N GLU A 107 -5.37 -0.20 -19.12
CA GLU A 107 -5.14 0.45 -20.41
C GLU A 107 -6.46 0.90 -21.04
N SER A 108 -7.48 0.03 -21.07
CA SER A 108 -8.79 0.34 -21.65
C SER A 108 -9.51 1.48 -20.92
N LEU A 109 -9.43 1.55 -19.59
CA LEU A 109 -9.99 2.67 -18.83
C LEU A 109 -9.12 3.93 -18.97
N GLY A 110 -7.81 3.76 -19.20
CA GLY A 110 -6.80 4.79 -19.19
C GLY A 110 -6.66 5.58 -20.49
N GLU A 111 -7.28 5.17 -21.59
CA GLU A 111 -7.12 5.82 -22.90
C GLU A 111 -7.36 7.35 -22.86
N HIS A 112 -8.28 7.81 -22.02
CA HIS A 112 -8.57 9.24 -21.86
C HIS A 112 -7.51 10.02 -21.08
N TRP A 113 -6.75 9.33 -20.22
CA TRP A 113 -5.70 9.88 -19.36
C TRP A 113 -4.29 9.55 -19.86
N ASP A 114 -4.16 9.02 -21.08
CA ASP A 114 -2.87 8.73 -21.68
C ASP A 114 -2.00 10.00 -21.77
N GLY A 115 -0.73 9.90 -21.38
CA GLY A 115 0.19 11.03 -21.25
C GLY A 115 -0.07 11.98 -20.07
N GLN A 116 -1.16 11.82 -19.32
CA GLN A 116 -1.40 12.55 -18.07
C GLN A 116 -0.78 11.78 -16.90
N PHE A 117 0.53 11.95 -16.71
CA PHE A 117 1.24 11.40 -15.56
C PHE A 117 0.50 11.72 -14.26
N TYR A 118 0.19 10.69 -13.46
CA TYR A 118 -0.58 10.83 -12.22
C TYR A 118 -1.75 11.82 -12.38
N ALA A 119 -2.56 11.64 -13.44
CA ALA A 119 -3.66 12.52 -13.82
C ALA A 119 -4.28 13.17 -12.58
N GLU A 120 -4.07 14.48 -12.45
CA GLU A 120 -4.51 15.26 -11.29
C GLU A 120 -5.94 14.85 -10.98
N ARG A 121 -6.16 14.36 -9.76
CA ARG A 121 -7.43 13.78 -9.32
C ARG A 121 -8.60 14.62 -9.85
N GLU A 122 -9.34 14.07 -10.81
CA GLU A 122 -10.63 14.61 -11.19
C GLU A 122 -11.60 14.30 -10.03
N GLN A 123 -11.80 15.28 -9.14
CA GLN A 123 -12.65 15.08 -7.97
C GLN A 123 -14.05 14.68 -8.40
N GLY A 124 -14.48 13.50 -7.96
CA GLY A 124 -15.83 12.99 -8.23
C GLY A 124 -15.95 12.17 -9.50
N ASP A 125 -14.87 11.98 -10.28
CA ASP A 125 -14.92 11.09 -11.43
C ASP A 125 -14.78 9.61 -11.02
N TRP A 126 -15.87 8.88 -11.25
CA TRP A 126 -15.97 7.45 -11.04
C TRP A 126 -15.04 6.67 -11.96
N GLN A 127 -14.91 7.07 -13.23
CA GLN A 127 -14.08 6.34 -14.18
C GLN A 127 -12.59 6.49 -13.86
N TRP A 128 -12.14 7.69 -13.47
CA TRP A 128 -10.80 7.90 -12.92
C TRP A 128 -10.55 6.99 -11.71
N SER A 129 -11.51 6.90 -10.80
CA SER A 129 -11.37 6.07 -9.59
C SER A 129 -11.28 4.58 -9.92
N ARG A 130 -12.05 4.10 -10.91
CA ARG A 130 -11.96 2.72 -11.43
C ARG A 130 -10.62 2.44 -12.09
N TRP A 131 -10.10 3.39 -12.87
CA TRP A 131 -8.79 3.29 -13.52
C TRP A 131 -7.64 3.19 -12.50
N VAL A 132 -7.67 4.03 -11.46
CA VAL A 132 -6.70 3.99 -10.36
C VAL A 132 -6.86 2.71 -9.54
N ALA A 133 -8.08 2.22 -9.32
CA ALA A 133 -8.34 0.95 -8.64
C ALA A 133 -7.79 -0.25 -9.44
N ALA A 134 -7.90 -0.23 -10.78
CA ALA A 134 -7.30 -1.26 -11.63
C ALA A 134 -5.77 -1.31 -11.46
N ASN A 135 -5.13 -0.14 -11.36
CA ASN A 135 -3.70 -0.06 -11.08
C ASN A 135 -3.35 -0.55 -9.67
N ALA A 136 -4.18 -0.25 -8.66
CA ALA A 136 -4.03 -0.76 -7.31
C ALA A 136 -4.05 -2.29 -7.26
N ILE A 137 -5.01 -2.91 -7.97
CA ILE A 137 -5.12 -4.37 -8.09
C ILE A 137 -3.88 -4.93 -8.76
N ARG A 138 -3.49 -4.39 -9.92
CA ARG A 138 -2.33 -4.86 -10.68
C ARG A 138 -1.05 -4.89 -9.84
N HIS A 139 -0.71 -3.77 -9.18
CA HIS A 139 0.50 -3.69 -8.36
C HIS A 139 0.44 -4.63 -7.15
N SER A 140 -0.75 -4.81 -6.56
CA SER A 140 -0.92 -5.73 -5.43
C SER A 140 -0.78 -7.20 -5.86
N LEU A 141 -1.36 -7.58 -7.00
CA LEU A 141 -1.22 -8.92 -7.59
C LEU A 141 0.24 -9.23 -7.96
N TRP A 142 0.93 -8.26 -8.58
CA TRP A 142 2.36 -8.39 -8.88
C TRP A 142 3.16 -8.62 -7.60
N SER A 143 2.91 -7.82 -6.55
CA SER A 143 3.62 -8.01 -5.29
C SER A 143 3.26 -9.33 -4.59
N LEU A 144 2.03 -9.83 -4.71
CA LEU A 144 1.59 -11.11 -4.15
C LEU A 144 2.26 -12.31 -4.81
N LYS A 145 2.54 -12.21 -6.11
CA LYS A 145 3.27 -13.23 -6.87
C LYS A 145 4.72 -13.36 -6.38
N GLU A 146 5.33 -12.25 -6.00
CA GLU A 146 6.66 -12.19 -5.41
C GLU A 146 6.62 -12.44 -3.89
N ASP A 147 7.28 -11.60 -3.09
CA ASP A 147 7.47 -11.74 -1.64
C ASP A 147 6.60 -10.79 -0.79
N ALA A 148 5.55 -10.21 -1.40
CA ALA A 148 4.65 -9.26 -0.78
C ALA A 148 5.36 -8.04 -0.15
N ARG A 149 6.46 -7.56 -0.75
CA ARG A 149 7.21 -6.38 -0.25
C ARG A 149 6.89 -5.06 -0.94
N CYS A 150 6.30 -5.10 -2.14
CA CYS A 150 5.94 -3.89 -2.88
C CYS A 150 4.55 -3.41 -2.44
N LEU A 151 4.49 -2.18 -1.91
CA LEU A 151 3.28 -1.59 -1.34
C LEU A 151 2.65 -0.53 -2.26
N ASP A 152 3.07 -0.47 -3.53
CA ASP A 152 2.58 0.54 -4.48
C ASP A 152 1.07 0.44 -4.67
N GLY A 153 0.52 -0.78 -4.61
CA GLY A 153 -0.92 -1.02 -4.63
C GLY A 153 -1.69 -0.24 -3.55
N LEU A 154 -1.12 -0.04 -2.36
CA LEU A 154 -1.73 0.75 -1.28
C LEU A 154 -1.76 2.26 -1.60
N THR A 155 -0.75 2.76 -2.31
CA THR A 155 -0.73 4.15 -2.78
C THR A 155 -1.92 4.42 -3.70
N TYR A 156 -2.13 3.54 -4.68
CA TYR A 156 -3.26 3.64 -5.62
C TYR A 156 -4.60 3.36 -4.93
N ALA A 157 -4.68 2.38 -4.02
CA ALA A 157 -5.90 2.10 -3.27
C ALA A 157 -6.35 3.33 -2.45
N ARG A 158 -5.40 4.03 -1.81
CA ARG A 158 -5.68 5.29 -1.11
C ARG A 158 -6.23 6.35 -2.06
N ALA A 159 -5.62 6.51 -3.23
CA ALA A 159 -6.07 7.48 -4.23
C ALA A 159 -7.49 7.15 -4.74
N ALA A 160 -7.76 5.89 -5.10
CA ALA A 160 -9.06 5.43 -5.59
C ALA A 160 -10.17 5.54 -4.52
N LEU A 161 -9.88 5.15 -3.27
CA LEU A 161 -10.87 5.20 -2.19
C LEU A 161 -11.17 6.61 -1.70
N SER A 162 -10.19 7.51 -1.78
CA SER A 162 -10.32 8.91 -1.36
C SER A 162 -10.98 9.07 0.03
N GLU A 163 -12.21 9.59 0.11
CA GLU A 163 -12.96 9.77 1.36
C GLU A 163 -13.27 8.47 2.11
N LYS A 164 -13.21 7.33 1.42
CA LYS A 164 -13.43 5.99 2.00
C LYS A 164 -12.14 5.35 2.49
N TRP A 165 -10.99 5.96 2.21
CA TRP A 165 -9.68 5.48 2.67
C TRP A 165 -9.60 5.34 4.19
N PRO A 166 -10.05 6.31 5.03
CA PRO A 166 -9.91 6.18 6.48
C PRO A 166 -10.55 4.91 7.05
N ALA A 167 -11.77 4.56 6.61
CA ALA A 167 -12.45 3.35 7.06
C ALA A 167 -11.77 2.06 6.58
N PHE A 168 -11.19 2.07 5.38
CA PHE A 168 -10.43 0.94 4.87
C PHE A 168 -9.09 0.79 5.61
N LYS A 169 -8.43 1.92 5.92
CA LYS A 169 -7.18 1.97 6.66
C LYS A 169 -7.29 1.33 8.04
N GLU A 170 -8.37 1.58 8.78
CA GLU A 170 -8.57 0.94 10.09
C GLU A 170 -8.61 -0.58 10.00
N ARG A 171 -9.29 -1.13 8.98
CA ARG A 171 -9.29 -2.59 8.72
C ARG A 171 -7.90 -3.14 8.42
N LEU A 172 -7.06 -2.38 7.71
CA LEU A 172 -5.67 -2.77 7.47
C LEU A 172 -4.85 -2.74 8.76
N HIS A 173 -5.08 -1.75 9.64
CA HIS A 173 -4.43 -1.70 10.95
C HIS A 173 -4.80 -2.90 11.82
N GLU A 174 -6.07 -3.30 11.84
CA GLU A 174 -6.54 -4.48 12.58
C GLU A 174 -5.83 -5.74 12.09
N LEU A 175 -5.81 -5.97 10.76
CA LEU A 175 -5.13 -7.12 10.15
C LEU A 175 -3.63 -7.16 10.47
N ALA A 176 -2.96 -6.00 10.45
CA ALA A 176 -1.55 -5.89 10.77
C ALA A 176 -1.24 -6.13 12.27
N THR A 177 -2.24 -5.98 13.16
CA THR A 177 -2.07 -6.06 14.61
C THR A 177 -2.46 -7.43 15.18
N ILE A 178 -3.46 -8.10 14.61
CA ILE A 178 -4.05 -9.35 15.13
C ILE A 178 -3.06 -10.54 15.16
N ASN A 179 -1.94 -10.48 14.42
CA ASN A 179 -1.02 -11.61 14.24
C ASN A 179 0.43 -11.34 14.72
N LEU A 180 0.61 -10.36 15.61
CA LEU A 180 1.88 -10.09 16.28
C LEU A 180 1.98 -10.73 17.68
N TYR A 181 0.97 -11.52 18.07
CA TYR A 181 0.88 -12.29 19.32
C TYR A 181 0.50 -13.74 19.01
#